data_AF-A0AAE6RAT4-F1
#
_entry.id   AF-A0AAE6RAT4-F1
#
_cell.length_a   1.000
_cell.length_b   1.000
_cell.length_c   1.000
_cell.angle_alpha   90.00
_cell.angle_beta   90.00
_cell.angle_gamma   90.00
#
_symmetry.space_group_name_H-M   'P 1'
#
loop_
_entity.id
_entity.type
_entity.pdbx_description
1 polymer ?
#
loop_
_entity_poly.entity_id
_entity_poly.type
_entity_poly.pdbx_seq_one_letter_code
_entity_poly.pdbx_strand_id
1 'polypeptide(L)'
;MQQRLNAGLDFCRIAACFMVILLHIASAGAMQLDDNWMSSNIYNSLVRSCVPLFLMLSGALLLDRTEGAITFYQKRFVRILPPLLFWSVFYALWRTTLGTGYGSMWQAAVAMLHGPVYYHLWYL
;
A
#
# COMPACT_ATOMS: atom_id res chain seq x y z
N MET A 1 20.48 -2.58 -25.56
CA MET A 1 20.10 -3.48 -24.44
C MET A 1 18.98 -2.88 -23.56
N GLN A 2 18.99 -1.58 -23.26
CA GLN A 2 17.93 -0.89 -22.48
C GLN A 2 16.49 -1.00 -23.07
N GLN A 3 16.31 -1.02 -24.40
CA GLN A 3 14.97 -1.14 -25.01
C GLN A 3 14.28 -2.50 -24.77
N ARG A 4 15.04 -3.60 -24.57
CA ARG A 4 14.46 -4.92 -24.29
C ARG A 4 14.05 -5.09 -22.82
N LEU A 5 14.71 -4.39 -21.90
CA LEU A 5 14.29 -4.30 -20.49
C LEU A 5 12.94 -3.58 -20.37
N ASN A 6 12.70 -2.54 -21.16
CA ASN A 6 11.46 -1.77 -21.12
C ASN A 6 10.23 -2.60 -21.47
N ALA A 7 10.24 -3.32 -22.61
CA ALA A 7 9.07 -4.10 -23.04
C ALA A 7 8.71 -5.24 -22.06
N GLY A 8 9.71 -5.93 -21.49
CA GLY A 8 9.48 -6.97 -20.50
C GLY A 8 8.97 -6.42 -19.16
N LEU A 9 9.55 -5.32 -18.67
CA LEU A 9 9.10 -4.64 -17.45
C LEU A 9 7.70 -4.06 -17.61
N ASP A 10 7.39 -3.48 -18.77
CA ASP A 10 6.08 -2.92 -19.07
C ASP A 10 5.01 -4.02 -19.16
N PHE A 11 5.34 -5.17 -19.76
CA PHE A 11 4.44 -6.35 -19.73
C PHE A 11 4.19 -6.84 -18.30
N CYS A 12 5.24 -6.97 -17.49
CA CYS A 12 5.11 -7.36 -16.08
C CYS A 12 4.27 -6.34 -15.28
N ARG A 13 4.40 -5.03 -15.56
CA ARG A 13 3.54 -4.00 -14.95
C ARG A 13 2.08 -4.16 -15.35
N ILE A 14 1.80 -4.38 -16.64
CA ILE A 14 0.43 -4.60 -17.12
C ILE A 14 -0.19 -5.82 -16.45
N ALA A 15 0.56 -6.93 -16.39
CA ALA A 15 0.14 -8.14 -15.69
C ALA A 15 -0.12 -7.88 -14.20
N ALA A 16 0.79 -7.18 -13.51
CA ALA A 16 0.63 -6.83 -12.10
C ALA A 16 -0.60 -5.95 -11.85
N CYS A 17 -0.84 -4.93 -12.69
CA CYS A 17 -2.05 -4.10 -12.63
C CYS A 17 -3.32 -4.94 -12.78
N PHE A 18 -3.34 -5.87 -13.73
CA PHE A 18 -4.48 -6.76 -13.96
C PHE A 18 -4.75 -7.68 -12.75
N MET A 19 -3.69 -8.25 -12.17
CA MET A 19 -3.80 -9.06 -10.96
C MET A 19 -4.35 -8.26 -9.77
N VAL A 20 -3.99 -6.98 -9.62
CA VAL A 20 -4.57 -6.11 -8.59
C VAL A 20 -6.07 -5.92 -8.79
N ILE A 21 -6.52 -5.68 -10.02
CA ILE A 21 -7.95 -5.55 -10.33
C ILE A 21 -8.69 -6.84 -9.96
N LEU A 22 -8.14 -8.00 -10.36
CA LEU A 22 -8.70 -9.29 -10.00
C LEU A 22 -8.71 -9.54 -8.49
N LEU A 23 -7.68 -9.10 -7.75
CA LEU A 23 -7.64 -9.21 -6.29
C LEU A 23 -8.83 -8.47 -5.64
N HIS A 24 -9.16 -7.28 -6.12
CA HIS A 24 -10.26 -6.47 -5.58
C HIS A 24 -11.63 -7.10 -5.89
N ILE A 25 -11.78 -7.71 -7.07
CA ILE A 25 -13.03 -8.39 -7.46
C ILE A 25 -13.16 -9.72 -6.68
N ALA A 26 -12.09 -10.51 -6.62
CA ALA A 26 -12.09 -11.81 -5.94
C ALA A 26 -12.22 -11.68 -4.42
N SER A 27 -11.64 -10.64 -3.81
CA SER A 27 -11.80 -10.39 -2.38
C SER A 27 -13.22 -9.94 -2.01
N ALA A 28 -13.89 -9.17 -2.87
CA ALA A 28 -15.31 -8.84 -2.70
C ALA A 28 -16.20 -10.09 -2.81
N GLY A 29 -15.91 -10.98 -3.76
CA GLY A 29 -16.62 -12.27 -3.91
C GLY A 29 -16.35 -13.26 -2.77
N ALA A 30 -15.11 -13.31 -2.26
CA ALA A 30 -14.73 -14.22 -1.17
C ALA A 30 -15.34 -13.85 0.20
N MET A 31 -15.87 -12.63 0.36
CA MET A 31 -16.65 -12.24 1.55
C MET A 31 -18.05 -12.86 1.58
N GLN A 32 -18.54 -13.38 0.45
CA GLN A 32 -19.81 -14.10 0.36
C GLN A 32 -19.52 -15.61 0.39
N LEU A 33 -19.97 -16.30 1.44
CA LEU A 33 -19.85 -17.75 1.62
C LEU A 33 -20.91 -18.47 0.77
N ASP A 34 -20.82 -18.31 -0.55
CA ASP A 34 -21.73 -18.92 -1.53
C ASP A 34 -21.02 -20.06 -2.28
N ASP A 35 -21.72 -20.76 -3.18
CA ASP A 35 -21.16 -21.90 -3.95
C ASP A 35 -19.88 -21.54 -4.75
N ASN A 36 -19.70 -20.25 -5.05
CA ASN A 36 -18.53 -19.69 -5.74
C ASN A 36 -17.37 -19.28 -4.80
N TRP A 37 -17.45 -19.60 -3.51
CA TRP A 37 -16.42 -19.23 -2.54
C TRP A 37 -15.06 -19.88 -2.87
N MET A 38 -15.07 -21.15 -3.26
CA MET A 38 -13.85 -21.89 -3.58
C MET A 38 -13.13 -21.29 -4.80
N SER A 39 -13.87 -20.99 -5.87
CA SER A 39 -13.30 -20.34 -7.05
C SER A 39 -12.75 -18.97 -6.71
N SER A 40 -13.51 -18.15 -5.96
CA SER A 40 -13.06 -16.84 -5.49
C SER A 40 -11.79 -16.91 -4.64
N ASN A 41 -11.68 -17.91 -3.77
CA ASN A 41 -10.51 -18.11 -2.91
C ASN A 41 -9.26 -18.55 -3.69
N ILE A 42 -9.44 -19.42 -4.70
CA ILE A 42 -8.35 -19.82 -5.61
C ILE A 42 -7.84 -18.61 -6.39
N TYR A 43 -8.74 -17.83 -7.00
CA TYR A 43 -8.34 -16.62 -7.74
C TYR A 43 -7.65 -15.62 -6.82
N ASN A 44 -8.21 -15.35 -5.64
CA ASN A 44 -7.62 -14.46 -4.64
C ASN A 44 -6.20 -14.88 -4.22
N SER A 45 -5.96 -16.18 -4.04
CA SER A 45 -4.65 -16.70 -3.66
C SER A 45 -3.61 -16.55 -4.77
N LEU A 46 -3.99 -16.80 -6.03
CA LEU A 46 -3.11 -16.65 -7.18
C LEU A 46 -2.70 -15.19 -7.41
N VAL A 47 -3.66 -14.28 -7.32
CA VAL A 47 -3.44 -12.87 -7.66
C VAL A 47 -2.81 -12.06 -6.52
N ARG A 48 -2.71 -12.60 -5.29
CA ARG A 48 -1.99 -11.98 -4.16
C ARG A 48 -0.51 -11.71 -4.45
N SER A 49 0.09 -12.46 -5.37
CA SER A 49 1.46 -12.23 -5.82
C SER A 49 1.66 -10.89 -6.57
N CYS A 50 0.59 -10.14 -6.88
CA CYS A 50 0.68 -8.81 -7.48
C CYS A 50 1.51 -7.81 -6.64
N VAL A 51 1.41 -7.85 -5.30
CA VAL A 51 2.11 -6.93 -4.40
C VAL A 51 3.64 -7.11 -4.47
N PRO A 52 4.20 -8.32 -4.26
CA PRO A 52 5.65 -8.51 -4.41
C PRO A 52 6.13 -8.26 -5.84
N LEU A 53 5.31 -8.51 -6.87
CA LEU A 53 5.65 -8.15 -8.25
C LEU A 53 5.83 -6.63 -8.43
N PHE A 54 4.93 -5.82 -7.86
CA PHE A 54 5.08 -4.35 -7.88
C PHE A 54 6.32 -3.87 -7.13
N LEU A 55 6.65 -4.51 -6.01
CA LEU A 55 7.87 -4.22 -5.25
C LEU A 55 9.13 -4.53 -6.08
N MET A 56 9.19 -5.71 -6.72
CA MET A 56 10.31 -6.11 -7.58
C MET A 56 10.44 -5.20 -8.81
N LEU A 57 9.33 -4.83 -9.45
CA LEU A 57 9.32 -3.89 -10.57
C LEU A 57 9.86 -2.53 -10.18
N SER A 58 9.45 -2.03 -9.00
CA SER A 58 9.99 -0.78 -8.45
C SER A 58 11.50 -0.89 -8.19
N GLY A 59 11.95 -1.99 -7.58
CA GLY A 59 13.37 -2.25 -7.30
C GLY A 59 14.22 -2.38 -8.56
N ALA A 60 13.72 -3.07 -9.60
CA ALA A 60 14.43 -3.26 -10.86
C ALA A 60 14.74 -1.92 -11.56
N LEU A 61 13.85 -0.93 -11.46
CA LEU A 61 14.05 0.41 -12.02
C LEU A 61 15.03 1.27 -11.22
N LEU A 62 15.18 0.96 -9.92
CA LEU A 62 16.14 1.61 -9.04
C LEU A 62 17.55 1.04 -9.21
N LEU A 63 17.70 -0.19 -9.70
CA LEU A 63 18.99 -0.89 -9.74
C LEU A 63 20.02 -0.20 -10.65
N ASP A 64 19.56 0.56 -11.65
CA ASP A 64 20.41 1.30 -12.60
C ASP A 64 20.66 2.76 -12.15
N ARG A 65 20.26 3.14 -10.92
CA ARG A 65 20.44 4.48 -10.37
C ARG A 65 21.71 4.56 -9.53
N THR A 66 22.66 5.37 -9.96
CA THR A 66 23.89 5.72 -9.25
C THR A 66 23.71 6.89 -8.26
N GLU A 67 22.55 6.98 -7.61
CA GLU A 67 22.33 7.98 -6.56
C GLU A 67 22.76 7.41 -5.19
N GLY A 68 23.35 8.24 -4.33
CA GLY A 68 23.70 7.82 -2.97
C GLY A 68 22.45 7.40 -2.19
N ALA A 69 22.55 6.29 -1.44
CA ALA A 69 21.42 5.72 -0.70
C ALA A 69 20.73 6.75 0.22
N ILE A 70 21.51 7.59 0.93
CA ILE A 70 21.00 8.61 1.85
C ILE A 70 20.19 9.67 1.11
N THR A 71 20.71 10.20 -0.01
CA THR A 71 20.01 11.21 -0.82
C THR A 71 18.74 10.65 -1.46
N PHE A 72 18.73 9.36 -1.81
CA PHE A 72 17.55 8.68 -2.34
C PHE A 72 16.43 8.59 -1.29
N TYR A 73 16.75 8.13 -0.08
CA TYR A 73 15.76 8.00 0.99
C TYR A 73 15.25 9.36 1.48
N GLN A 74 16.10 10.38 1.62
CA GLN A 74 15.70 11.72 2.07
C GLN A 74 14.65 12.36 1.15
N LYS A 75 14.85 12.32 -0.17
CA LYS A 75 13.88 12.85 -1.14
C LYS A 75 12.51 12.18 -1.01
N ARG A 76 12.50 10.87 -0.76
CA ARG A 76 11.27 10.09 -0.62
C ARG A 76 10.59 10.37 0.71
N PHE A 77 11.36 10.48 1.80
CA PHE A 77 10.85 10.77 3.14
C PHE A 77 10.16 12.14 3.19
N VAL A 78 10.76 13.18 2.61
CA VAL A 78 10.18 14.54 2.57
C VAL A 78 8.86 14.59 1.78
N ARG A 79 8.61 13.65 0.85
CA ARG A 79 7.35 13.58 0.11
C ARG A 79 6.26 12.81 0.87
N ILE A 80 6.64 11.84 1.71
CA ILE A 80 5.72 10.95 2.44
C ILE A 80 5.31 11.56 3.79
N LEU A 81 6.25 12.22 4.48
CA LEU A 81 6.07 12.74 5.83
C LEU A 81 4.99 13.82 5.96
N PRO A 82 4.87 14.82 5.05
CA PRO A 82 3.85 15.85 5.18
C PRO A 82 2.42 15.31 5.05
N PRO A 83 2.08 14.47 4.03
CA PRO A 83 0.78 13.82 3.97
C PRO A 83 0.50 12.96 5.21
N LEU A 84 1.49 12.20 5.68
CA LEU A 84 1.33 11.32 6.84
C LEU A 84 0.96 12.14 8.09
N LEU A 85 1.71 13.20 8.39
CA LEU A 85 1.41 14.05 9.55
C LEU A 85 0.06 14.77 9.41
N PHE A 86 -0.24 15.30 8.23
CA PHE A 86 -1.51 15.98 7.98
C PHE A 86 -2.72 15.05 8.22
N TRP A 87 -2.72 13.86 7.60
CA TRP A 87 -3.80 12.90 7.75
C TRP A 87 -3.88 12.35 9.18
N SER A 88 -2.74 12.10 9.82
CA SER A 88 -2.66 11.71 11.22
C SER A 88 -3.36 12.70 12.16
N VAL A 89 -3.07 14.00 12.02
CA VAL A 89 -3.72 15.05 12.82
C VAL A 89 -5.20 15.19 12.47
N PHE A 90 -5.54 15.16 11.18
CA PHE A 90 -6.92 15.24 10.71
C PHE A 90 -7.79 14.10 11.30
N TYR A 91 -7.35 12.85 11.23
CA TYR A 91 -8.08 11.71 11.78
C TYR A 91 -8.14 11.72 13.31
N ALA A 92 -7.12 12.23 13.98
CA ALA A 92 -7.15 12.42 15.43
C ALA A 92 -8.23 13.43 15.84
N LEU A 93 -8.29 14.59 15.17
CA LEU A 93 -9.31 15.62 15.42
C LEU A 93 -10.71 15.16 15.01
N TRP A 94 -10.83 14.46 13.89
CA TRP A 94 -12.12 13.93 13.43
C TRP A 94 -12.73 12.99 14.49
N ARG A 95 -11.95 12.04 15.03
CA ARG A 95 -12.45 11.12 16.06
C ARG A 95 -12.80 11.78 17.38
N THR A 96 -12.09 12.84 17.79
CA THR A 96 -12.48 13.59 19.00
C THR A 96 -13.80 14.31 18.80
N THR A 97 -14.09 14.86 17.60
CA THR A 97 -15.40 15.47 17.30
C THR A 97 -16.54 14.46 17.21
N LEU A 98 -16.26 13.20 16.85
CA LEU A 98 -17.25 12.10 16.80
C LEU A 98 -17.50 11.43 18.17
N GLY A 99 -16.93 11.94 19.27
CA GLY A 99 -17.16 11.41 20.62
C GLY A 99 -16.49 10.06 20.93
N THR A 100 -15.64 9.56 20.02
CA THR A 100 -14.84 8.33 20.17
C THR A 100 -13.35 8.65 20.39
N GLY A 101 -13.09 9.78 21.07
CA GLY A 101 -11.75 10.32 21.22
C GLY A 101 -10.86 9.53 22.19
N TYR A 102 -9.60 9.34 21.82
CA TYR A 102 -8.52 9.11 22.78
C TYR A 102 -8.38 10.42 23.58
N GLY A 103 -8.77 10.43 24.85
CA GLY A 103 -9.07 11.65 25.60
C GLY A 103 -8.06 12.80 25.48
N SER A 104 -6.76 12.53 25.34
CA SER A 104 -5.74 13.57 25.09
C SER A 104 -4.97 13.37 23.78
N MET A 105 -4.49 14.48 23.20
CA MET A 105 -3.63 14.47 22.01
C MET A 105 -2.35 13.64 22.21
N TRP A 106 -1.87 13.54 23.45
CA TRP A 106 -0.76 12.66 23.85
C TRP A 106 -1.12 11.19 23.78
N GLN A 107 -2.32 10.80 24.22
CA GLN A 107 -2.82 9.42 24.08
C GLN A 107 -3.08 9.06 22.61
N ALA A 108 -3.51 10.02 21.79
CA ALA A 108 -3.62 9.82 20.35
C ALA A 108 -2.24 9.59 19.69
N ALA A 109 -1.21 10.32 20.12
CA ALA A 109 0.16 10.13 19.64
C ALA A 109 0.79 8.81 20.13
N VAL A 110 0.53 8.39 21.36
CA VAL A 110 0.95 7.07 21.86
C VAL A 110 0.15 5.95 21.18
N ALA A 111 -1.14 6.15 20.90
CA ALA A 111 -1.94 5.21 20.13
C ALA A 111 -1.43 5.07 18.68
N MET A 112 -0.94 6.15 18.05
CA MET A 112 -0.25 6.10 16.75
C MET A 112 1.01 5.24 16.77
N LEU A 113 1.74 5.21 17.89
CA LEU A 113 2.96 4.40 18.05
C LEU A 113 2.65 2.92 18.31
N HIS A 114 1.51 2.60 18.91
CA HIS A 114 1.10 1.23 19.24
C HIS A 114 0.24 0.57 18.15
N GLY A 115 -0.31 1.33 17.20
CA GLY A 115 -1.05 0.81 16.06
C GLY A 115 -1.50 1.91 15.09
N PRO A 116 -1.86 1.56 13.85
CA PRO A 116 -2.31 2.53 12.87
C PRO A 116 -3.62 3.19 13.34
N VAL A 117 -3.63 4.53 13.36
CA VAL A 117 -4.79 5.32 13.74
C VAL A 117 -6.01 5.03 12.86
N TYR A 118 -5.80 4.67 11.60
CA TYR A 118 -6.85 4.15 10.72
C TYR A 118 -6.23 3.15 9.76
N TYR A 119 -7.03 2.17 9.31
CA TYR A 119 -6.59 1.09 8.42
C TYR A 119 -5.94 1.60 7.12
N HIS A 120 -6.31 2.80 6.65
CA HIS A 120 -5.77 3.44 5.46
C HIS A 120 -4.35 4.00 5.61
N LEU A 121 -3.86 4.19 6.85
CA LEU A 121 -2.50 4.68 7.12
C LEU A 121 -1.47 3.56 7.20
N TRP A 122 -1.88 2.30 7.16
CA TRP A 122 -0.96 1.16 7.32
C TRP A 122 0.08 1.02 6.19
N TYR A 123 -0.19 1.60 5.01
CA TYR A 123 0.68 1.55 3.84
C TYR A 123 1.56 2.80 3.64
N LEU A 124 1.47 3.78 4.55
CA LEU A 124 2.14 5.09 4.48
C LEU A 124 3.31 5.14 5.47
#